data_AF-A0A1L8Q5G8-F1
#
_entry.id   AF-A0A1L8Q5G8-F1
#
_cell.length_a   1.000
_cell.length_b   1.000
_cell.length_c   1.000
_cell.angle_alpha   90.00
_cell.angle_beta   90.00
_cell.angle_gamma   90.00
#
_symmetry.space_group_name_H-M   'P 1'
#
loop_
_entity.id
_entity.type
_entity.pdbx_description
1 polymer ?
#
loop_
_entity_poly.entity_id
_entity_poly.type
_entity_poly.pdbx_seq_one_letter_code
_entity_poly.pdbx_strand_id
1 'polypeptide(L)'
;MAILTDDNYVDKAEKTIKNLVTDKRNFKNRNSDVLSMSKLRNLLSLTSTLFDESKVREYEELKDRIAYLKVQFVYQSGREEAVLDLVQKGEILPILKEINSRESLQRFCRYMEALVAYFKFYGGND
;
A
#
# COMPACT_ATOMS: atom_id res chain seq x y z
N MET A 1 -4.91 -13.58 14.40
CA MET A 1 -4.62 -13.95 13.00
C MET A 1 -3.87 -12.78 12.38
N ALA A 2 -2.80 -13.03 11.63
CA ALA A 2 -2.09 -11.97 10.92
C ALA A 2 -3.02 -11.30 9.88
N ILE A 3 -2.92 -9.99 9.71
CA ILE A 3 -3.74 -9.22 8.77
C ILE A 3 -3.42 -9.63 7.32
N LEU A 4 -2.16 -9.94 7.05
CA LEU A 4 -1.64 -10.31 5.73
C LEU A 4 -0.98 -11.69 5.74
N THR A 5 -1.48 -12.62 4.92
CA THR A 5 -0.96 -13.98 4.73
C THR A 5 -0.66 -14.24 3.26
N ASP A 6 0.10 -15.29 2.96
CA ASP A 6 0.45 -15.62 1.57
C ASP A 6 -0.81 -15.98 0.74
N ASP A 7 -1.84 -16.52 1.38
CA ASP A 7 -3.10 -16.88 0.73
C ASP A 7 -4.08 -15.70 0.56
N ASN A 8 -3.93 -14.61 1.31
CA ASN A 8 -4.96 -13.56 1.38
C ASN A 8 -4.56 -12.21 0.78
N TYR A 9 -3.26 -11.94 0.58
CA TYR A 9 -2.81 -10.57 0.31
C TYR A 9 -3.34 -10.04 -1.03
N VAL A 10 -3.49 -10.90 -2.03
CA VAL A 10 -4.01 -10.57 -3.36
C VAL A 10 -5.50 -10.24 -3.29
N ASP A 11 -6.30 -11.11 -2.68
CA ASP A 11 -7.76 -10.91 -2.53
C ASP A 11 -8.06 -9.68 -1.68
N LYS A 12 -7.27 -9.44 -0.63
CA LYS A 12 -7.35 -8.22 0.18
C LYS A 12 -7.09 -6.98 -0.69
N ALA A 13 -6.04 -6.99 -1.51
CA ALA A 13 -5.70 -5.87 -2.38
C ALA A 13 -6.83 -5.59 -3.37
N GLU A 14 -7.37 -6.62 -4.00
CA GLU A 14 -8.50 -6.49 -4.91
C GLU A 14 -9.70 -5.83 -4.23
N LYS A 15 -10.08 -6.34 -3.05
CA LYS A 15 -11.21 -5.82 -2.28
C LYS A 15 -11.00 -4.36 -1.88
N THR A 16 -9.81 -4.00 -1.41
CA THR A 16 -9.45 -2.62 -1.07
C THR A 16 -9.62 -1.70 -2.27
N ILE A 17 -9.09 -2.07 -3.44
CA ILE A 17 -9.23 -1.27 -4.65
C ILE A 17 -10.69 -1.19 -5.13
N LYS A 18 -11.44 -2.29 -5.14
CA LYS A 18 -12.87 -2.29 -5.51
C LYS A 18 -13.64 -1.31 -4.64
N ASN A 19 -13.41 -1.29 -3.33
CA ASN A 19 -14.06 -0.36 -2.42
C ASN A 19 -13.68 1.10 -2.75
N LEU A 20 -12.38 1.38 -2.93
CA LEU A 20 -11.88 2.71 -3.28
C LEU A 20 -12.46 3.24 -4.61
N VAL A 21 -12.58 2.40 -5.62
CA VAL A 21 -13.12 2.78 -6.94
C VAL A 21 -14.64 2.91 -6.90
N THR A 22 -15.34 2.05 -6.16
CA THR A 22 -16.80 2.06 -6.05
C THR A 22 -17.31 3.26 -5.27
N ASP A 23 -16.66 3.60 -4.15
CA ASP A 23 -17.04 4.75 -3.32
C ASP A 23 -16.99 6.06 -4.12
N LYS A 24 -16.03 6.18 -5.03
CA LYS A 24 -15.91 7.33 -5.94
C LYS A 24 -17.01 7.40 -7.00
N ARG A 25 -17.51 6.28 -7.50
CA ARG A 25 -18.65 6.27 -8.44
C ARG A 25 -19.93 6.80 -7.79
N ASN A 26 -20.04 6.61 -6.47
CA ASN A 26 -21.16 7.11 -5.66
C ASN A 26 -20.98 8.59 -5.26
N PHE A 27 -19.75 9.04 -4.98
CA PHE A 27 -19.44 10.44 -4.66
C PHE A 27 -19.22 11.30 -5.92
N LYS A 28 -20.33 11.69 -6.55
CA LYS A 28 -20.43 12.56 -7.73
C LYS A 28 -19.94 14.02 -7.52
N ASN A 29 -19.10 14.32 -6.53
CA ASN A 29 -18.67 15.69 -6.24
C ASN A 29 -17.23 15.94 -6.70
N ARG A 30 -17.09 16.79 -7.72
CA ARG A 30 -15.92 16.94 -8.61
C ARG A 30 -14.66 17.59 -8.01
N ASN A 31 -14.56 17.75 -6.68
CA ASN A 31 -13.46 18.48 -6.02
C ASN A 31 -12.68 17.69 -4.96
N SER A 32 -12.99 16.40 -4.72
CA SER A 32 -12.22 15.59 -3.75
C SER A 32 -10.89 15.13 -4.36
N ASP A 33 -9.80 15.15 -3.59
CA ASP A 33 -8.52 14.58 -3.99
C ASP A 33 -8.69 13.10 -4.38
N VAL A 34 -8.37 12.75 -5.63
CA VAL A 34 -8.66 11.44 -6.21
C VAL A 34 -7.40 10.58 -6.21
N LEU A 35 -7.48 9.37 -5.65
CA LEU A 35 -6.43 8.36 -5.85
C LEU A 35 -6.17 8.17 -7.35
N SER A 36 -4.94 8.40 -7.77
CA SER A 36 -4.46 8.30 -9.15
C SER A 36 -3.28 7.32 -9.24
N MET A 37 -2.91 6.96 -10.46
CA MET A 37 -1.72 6.14 -10.70
C MET A 37 -0.43 6.81 -10.19
N SER A 38 -0.30 8.13 -10.34
CA SER A 38 0.90 8.87 -9.88
C SER A 38 1.11 8.75 -8.36
N LYS A 39 0.04 8.89 -7.58
CA LYS A 39 0.07 8.72 -6.11
C LYS A 39 0.46 7.29 -5.73
N LEU A 40 -0.13 6.30 -6.40
CA LEU A 40 0.18 4.89 -6.18
C LEU A 40 1.62 4.52 -6.56
N ARG A 41 2.13 5.02 -7.68
CA ARG A 41 3.54 4.81 -8.08
C ARG A 41 4.51 5.41 -7.08
N ASN A 42 4.17 6.57 -6.50
CA ASN A 42 4.98 7.18 -5.45
C ASN A 42 5.04 6.28 -4.20
N LEU A 43 3.92 5.69 -3.78
CA LEU A 43 3.92 4.74 -2.66
C LEU A 43 4.66 3.44 -3.02
N LEU A 44 4.46 2.93 -4.23
CA LEU A 44 5.11 1.71 -4.71
C LEU A 44 6.64 1.85 -4.73
N SER A 45 7.18 2.98 -5.19
CA SER A 45 8.63 3.19 -5.28
C SER A 45 9.33 3.08 -3.91
N LEU A 46 8.68 3.55 -2.84
CA LEU A 46 9.17 3.41 -1.48
C LEU A 46 9.30 1.93 -1.07
N THR A 47 8.36 1.09 -1.51
CA THR A 47 8.32 -0.33 -1.17
C THR A 47 9.16 -1.22 -2.08
N SER A 48 9.31 -0.87 -3.36
CA SER A 48 10.15 -1.62 -4.31
C SER A 48 11.62 -1.56 -3.92
N THR A 49 12.10 -0.39 -3.50
CA THR A 49 13.47 -0.24 -2.99
C THR A 49 13.72 -1.16 -1.78
N LEU A 50 12.77 -1.19 -0.84
CA LEU A 50 12.88 -2.04 0.35
C LEU A 50 12.76 -3.54 0.02
N PHE A 51 11.97 -3.89 -1.00
CA PHE A 51 11.87 -5.26 -1.50
C PHE A 51 13.19 -5.75 -2.06
N ASP A 52 13.86 -4.95 -2.89
CA ASP A 52 15.15 -5.32 -3.47
C ASP A 52 16.25 -5.45 -2.40
N GLU A 53 16.27 -4.54 -1.42
CA GLU A 53 17.20 -4.64 -0.29
C GLU A 53 16.95 -5.89 0.56
N SER A 54 15.69 -6.29 0.73
CA SER A 54 15.34 -7.51 1.48
C SER A 54 15.90 -8.80 0.89
N LYS A 55 16.26 -8.81 -0.40
CA LYS A 55 16.85 -9.97 -1.08
C LYS A 55 18.32 -10.18 -0.73
N VAL A 56 19.02 -9.13 -0.31
CA VAL A 56 20.47 -9.13 -0.13
C VAL A 56 20.91 -8.75 1.29
N ARG A 57 20.03 -8.15 2.09
CA ARG A 57 20.30 -7.76 3.48
C ARG A 57 19.49 -8.59 4.46
N GLU A 58 20.02 -8.77 5.66
CA GLU A 58 19.31 -9.42 6.76
C GLU A 58 18.19 -8.52 7.30
N TYR A 59 17.11 -9.14 7.79
CA TYR A 59 15.93 -8.42 8.28
C TYR A 59 16.27 -7.38 9.35
N GLU A 60 17.20 -7.71 10.25
CA GLU A 60 17.63 -6.84 11.34
C GLU A 60 18.17 -5.49 10.84
N GLU A 61 18.89 -5.50 9.71
CA GLU A 61 19.48 -4.31 9.08
C GLU A 61 18.43 -3.41 8.41
N LEU A 62 17.20 -3.91 8.24
CA LEU A 62 16.11 -3.22 7.55
C LEU A 62 15.11 -2.58 8.51
N LYS A 63 15.22 -2.83 9.82
CA LYS A 63 14.27 -2.32 10.82
C LYS A 63 14.13 -0.80 10.79
N ASP A 64 15.25 -0.07 10.71
CA ASP A 64 15.23 1.39 10.64
C ASP A 64 14.55 1.89 9.36
N ARG A 65 14.72 1.16 8.24
CA ARG A 65 14.07 1.49 6.96
C ARG A 65 12.57 1.22 6.99
N ILE A 66 12.14 0.13 7.63
CA ILE A 66 10.72 -0.16 7.86
C ILE A 66 10.09 0.93 8.75
N ALA A 67 10.79 1.35 9.80
CA ALA A 67 10.33 2.44 10.66
C ALA A 67 10.21 3.76 9.89
N TYR A 68 11.19 4.07 9.03
CA TYR A 68 11.16 5.26 8.18
C TYR A 68 10.05 5.19 7.12
N LEU A 69 9.82 4.01 6.52
CA LEU A 69 8.73 3.78 5.58
C LEU A 69 7.37 4.11 6.22
N LYS A 70 7.16 3.71 7.48
CA LYS A 70 5.96 4.05 8.24
C LYS A 70 5.79 5.56 8.41
N VAL A 71 6.86 6.30 8.69
CA VAL A 71 6.84 7.78 8.76
C VAL A 71 6.43 8.36 7.41
N GLN A 72 6.98 7.85 6.29
CA GLN A 72 6.62 8.31 4.96
C GLN A 72 5.14 8.06 4.64
N PHE A 73 4.59 6.90 4.97
CA PHE A 73 3.15 6.63 4.78
C PHE A 73 2.27 7.59 5.59
N VAL A 74 2.62 7.88 6.84
CA VAL A 74 1.90 8.87 7.67
C VAL A 74 1.98 10.25 7.03
N TYR A 75 3.17 10.67 6.59
CA TYR A 75 3.38 11.97 5.96
C TYR A 75 2.57 12.12 4.67
N GLN A 76 2.60 11.14 3.77
CA GLN A 76 1.83 11.20 2.52
C GLN A 76 0.32 11.19 2.79
N SER A 77 -0.12 10.42 3.79
CA SER A 77 -1.54 10.43 4.22
C SER A 77 -1.98 11.80 4.75
N GLY A 78 -1.08 12.56 5.39
CA GLY A 78 -1.38 13.92 5.85
C GLY A 78 -1.43 14.97 4.74
N ARG A 79 -0.80 14.70 3.58
CA ARG A 79 -0.75 15.61 2.43
C ARG A 79 -1.84 15.36 1.41
N GLU A 80 -2.28 14.11 1.30
CA GLU A 80 -3.14 13.64 0.22
C GLU A 80 -4.26 12.78 0.80
N GLU A 81 -5.48 13.32 0.81
CA GLU A 81 -6.66 12.64 1.36
C GLU A 81 -6.92 11.30 0.66
N ALA A 82 -6.67 11.24 -0.65
CA ALA A 82 -6.74 9.99 -1.41
C ALA A 82 -5.80 8.90 -0.89
N VAL A 83 -4.61 9.29 -0.44
CA VAL A 83 -3.61 8.37 0.11
C VAL A 83 -4.03 7.92 1.50
N LEU A 84 -4.60 8.83 2.32
CA LEU A 84 -5.16 8.49 3.62
C LEU A 84 -6.25 7.41 3.50
N ASP A 85 -7.19 7.58 2.57
CA ASP A 85 -8.27 6.62 2.34
C ASP A 85 -7.74 5.24 1.93
N LEU A 86 -6.73 5.21 1.04
CA LEU A 86 -6.02 3.97 0.69
C LEU A 86 -5.33 3.33 1.90
N VAL A 87 -4.61 4.11 2.70
CA VAL A 87 -3.89 3.62 3.88
C VAL A 87 -4.83 3.03 4.93
N GLN A 88 -6.00 3.65 5.10
CA GLN A 88 -7.03 3.18 6.03
C GLN A 88 -7.72 1.92 5.49
N LYS A 89 -8.28 1.95 4.28
CA LYS A 89 -9.01 0.81 3.67
C LYS A 89 -8.10 -0.37 3.35
N GLY A 90 -6.82 -0.11 3.10
CA GLY A 90 -5.80 -1.13 2.87
C GLY A 90 -5.13 -1.63 4.14
N GLU A 91 -5.45 -1.07 5.32
CA GLU A 91 -4.84 -1.40 6.61
C GLU A 91 -3.30 -1.34 6.57
N ILE A 92 -2.73 -0.41 5.80
CA ILE A 92 -1.28 -0.36 5.51
C ILE A 92 -0.47 -0.16 6.79
N LEU A 93 -0.84 0.81 7.64
CA LEU A 93 -0.11 1.07 8.89
C LEU A 93 -0.23 -0.07 9.91
N PRO A 94 -1.41 -0.71 10.10
CA PRO A 94 -1.51 -1.96 10.84
C PRO A 94 -0.60 -3.07 10.30
N ILE A 95 -0.60 -3.33 9.00
CA ILE A 95 0.26 -4.38 8.38
C ILE A 95 1.74 -4.09 8.62
N LEU A 96 2.18 -2.84 8.43
CA LEU A 96 3.56 -2.43 8.70
C LEU A 96 4.00 -2.69 10.15
N LYS A 97 3.07 -2.68 11.13
CA LYS A 97 3.37 -3.02 12.54
C LYS A 97 3.52 -4.52 12.77
N GLU A 98 2.93 -5.37 11.92
CA GLU A 98 3.01 -6.82 12.03
C GLU A 98 4.25 -7.41 11.34
N ILE A 99 4.97 -6.61 10.54
CA ILE A 99 6.22 -7.03 9.91
C ILE A 99 7.25 -7.35 10.99
N ASN A 100 7.70 -8.61 11.00
CA ASN A 100 8.64 -9.14 11.97
C ASN A 100 9.68 -10.09 11.36
N SER A 101 9.65 -10.26 10.04
CA SER A 101 10.54 -11.15 9.30
C SER A 101 10.74 -10.69 7.85
N ARG A 102 11.72 -11.27 7.16
CA ARG A 102 11.94 -11.04 5.72
C ARG A 102 10.70 -11.41 4.90
N GLU A 103 10.05 -12.52 5.24
CA GLU A 103 8.87 -13.02 4.52
C GLU A 103 7.68 -12.08 4.68
N SER A 104 7.41 -11.60 5.91
CA SER A 104 6.32 -10.64 6.16
C SER A 104 6.59 -9.29 5.49
N LEU A 105 7.84 -8.83 5.47
CA LEU A 105 8.25 -7.64 4.72
C LEU A 105 8.01 -7.81 3.21
N GLN A 106 8.52 -8.89 2.62
CA GLN A 106 8.37 -9.14 1.20
C GLN A 106 6.91 -9.32 0.78
N ARG A 107 6.09 -9.95 1.64
CA ARG A 107 4.64 -10.06 1.44
C ARG A 107 3.97 -8.69 1.43
N PHE A 108 4.36 -7.79 2.32
CA PHE A 108 3.87 -6.41 2.31
C PHE A 108 4.24 -5.68 1.00
N CYS A 109 5.47 -5.83 0.49
CA CYS A 109 5.85 -5.24 -0.79
C CYS A 109 5.01 -5.79 -1.96
N ARG A 110 4.79 -7.12 -2.02
CA ARG A 110 3.90 -7.74 -3.01
C ARG A 110 2.44 -7.29 -2.88
N TYR A 111 1.99 -7.02 -1.66
CA TYR A 111 0.67 -6.43 -1.43
C TYR A 111 0.55 -5.03 -2.04
N MET A 112 1.57 -4.19 -1.89
CA MET A 112 1.60 -2.87 -2.54
C MET A 112 1.60 -2.99 -4.07
N GLU A 113 2.34 -3.94 -4.64
CA GLU A 113 2.29 -4.25 -6.08
C GLU A 113 0.88 -4.67 -6.53
N ALA A 114 0.23 -5.55 -5.76
CA ALA A 114 -1.13 -6.01 -6.05
C ALA A 114 -2.15 -4.86 -6.01
N LEU A 115 -2.03 -3.93 -5.06
CA LEU A 115 -2.87 -2.72 -5.01
C LEU A 115 -2.74 -1.89 -6.30
N VAL A 116 -1.52 -1.67 -6.78
CA VAL A 116 -1.27 -0.94 -8.03
C VAL A 116 -1.84 -1.70 -9.23
N ALA A 117 -1.63 -3.01 -9.29
CA ALA A 117 -2.12 -3.86 -10.38
C ALA A 117 -3.65 -3.82 -10.48
N TYR A 118 -4.34 -4.02 -9.36
CA TYR A 118 -5.81 -3.97 -9.34
C TYR A 118 -6.35 -2.57 -9.61
N PHE A 119 -5.68 -1.51 -9.13
CA PHE A 119 -6.11 -0.15 -9.43
C PHE A 119 -6.08 0.12 -10.94
N LYS A 120 -5.01 -0.31 -11.62
CA LYS A 120 -4.91 -0.23 -13.08
C LYS A 120 -5.98 -1.09 -13.76
N PHE A 121 -6.21 -2.30 -13.29
CA PHE A 121 -7.21 -3.23 -13.84
C PHE A 121 -8.64 -2.65 -13.77
N TYR A 122 -9.01 -2.00 -12.67
CA TYR A 122 -10.34 -1.40 -12.47
C TYR A 122 -10.52 -0.02 -13.12
N GLY A 123 -9.60 0.40 -13.99
CA GLY A 123 -9.72 1.62 -14.78
C GLY A 123 -9.22 2.88 -14.08
N GLY A 124 -8.28 2.75 -13.15
CA GLY A 124 -7.51 3.87 -12.64
C GLY A 124 -6.69 4.52 -13.75
N ASN A 125 -7.12 5.67 -14.26
CA ASN A 125 -6.40 6.42 -15.28
C ASN A 125 -5.20 7.18 -14.68
N ASP A 126 -4.21 7.43 -15.53
CA ASP A 126 -3.03 8.27 -15.25
C ASP A 126 -3.39 9.70 -14.87
#